data_AF-A0A518AP20-F1
#
_entry.id   AF-A0A518AP20-F1
#
_cell.length_a   1.000
_cell.length_b   1.000
_cell.length_c   1.000
_cell.angle_alpha   90.00
_cell.angle_beta   90.00
_cell.angle_gamma   90.00
#
_symmetry.space_group_name_H-M   'P 1'
#
loop_
_entity.id
_entity.type
_entity.pdbx_description
1 polymer ?
#
loop_
_entity_poly.entity_id
_entity_poly.type
_entity_poly.pdbx_seq_one_letter_code
_entity_poly.pdbx_strand_id
1 'polypeptide(L)'
;MARKKDSKFGAILAGPAIVCVGVLALWENEGRFDFHKAARQATVVADPAEASQHDTFALTGQLETKMPIQGYYVEGFTGYYRVDRNAEIYCWDRDEDSDGDVTWREKWMSSVDNNSRNSGIKKTLKSDHLFPPRYELGDLLISAEDIHLVDDREPIAAGRLAMTDAAKSARLRIDTQCFYKGKGRLSSPELGDERIEYYGIPNSPTASYFGAVRGDMAWGKQYEVSQSFLSGIIQNDGMLHHLANGDREVALATIKGYLAKLLWFTRLGGTVAIIVGMLITVSPFVGLLRGVPVLGPLVEWGAFLISVVLGLTLAGTVIAASYIAHHPLLVALPLVLVGVGIYYLRRRSQATKENVQTALSEYQQKHAASADEEGFDIDINSRGWSAGFAEQTFEKLVAMASLHGLGRKETKFLEQWGESNGIAKSRVDQMIATAPQEVDAVEIDTRNDMILLVCVALADGMLSGREHSALKSIAKRVDMEPAVLNEIIAGVEAGTLRPA
;
A
#
# COMPACT_ATOMS: atom_id res chain seq x y z
N MET A 1 0.13 -47.02 -32.75
CA MET A 1 0.27 -45.58 -32.99
C MET A 1 0.98 -44.96 -31.80
N ALA A 2 2.21 -44.48 -32.01
CA ALA A 2 3.05 -43.84 -31.01
C ALA A 2 2.43 -42.50 -30.57
N ARG A 3 2.13 -42.33 -29.28
CA ARG A 3 1.64 -41.06 -28.74
C ARG A 3 2.75 -40.36 -27.94
N LYS A 4 3.32 -39.36 -28.62
CA LYS A 4 4.11 -38.19 -28.19
C LYS A 4 4.82 -38.22 -26.83
N LYS A 5 6.14 -38.20 -26.95
CA LYS A 5 7.17 -37.92 -25.93
C LYS A 5 7.34 -36.40 -25.68
N ASP A 6 6.31 -35.58 -25.94
CA ASP A 6 6.43 -34.11 -26.11
C ASP A 6 6.09 -33.24 -24.88
N SER A 7 5.60 -33.76 -23.74
CA SER A 7 5.10 -32.84 -22.68
C SER A 7 6.07 -32.50 -21.54
N LYS A 8 7.29 -33.04 -21.49
CA LYS A 8 8.21 -32.73 -20.38
C LYS A 8 8.66 -31.26 -20.37
N PHE A 9 8.90 -30.67 -21.55
CA PHE A 9 9.24 -29.26 -21.65
C PHE A 9 8.04 -28.33 -21.39
N GLY A 10 6.85 -28.71 -21.86
CA GLY A 10 5.61 -27.96 -21.58
C GLY A 10 5.25 -27.95 -20.09
N ALA A 11 5.48 -29.06 -19.39
CA ALA A 11 5.28 -29.15 -17.94
C ALA A 11 6.25 -28.25 -17.14
N ILE A 12 7.50 -28.13 -17.58
CA ILE A 12 8.51 -27.27 -16.93
C ILE A 12 8.17 -25.78 -17.07
N LEU A 13 7.62 -25.36 -18.21
CA LEU A 13 7.26 -23.95 -18.45
C LEU A 13 5.90 -23.54 -17.87
N ALA A 14 5.03 -24.50 -17.56
CA ALA A 14 3.70 -24.22 -17.01
C ALA A 14 3.76 -23.51 -15.65
N GLY A 15 4.62 -23.97 -14.73
CA GLY A 15 4.80 -23.37 -13.40
C GLY A 15 5.19 -21.89 -13.46
N PRO A 16 6.30 -21.54 -14.13
CA PRO A 16 6.72 -20.13 -14.30
C PRO A 16 5.67 -19.26 -15.00
N ALA A 17 4.97 -19.80 -16.01
CA ALA A 17 3.91 -19.06 -16.69
C ALA A 17 2.76 -18.70 -15.74
N ILE A 18 2.33 -19.63 -14.88
CA ILE A 18 1.30 -19.39 -13.85
C ILE A 18 1.79 -18.34 -12.84
N VAL A 19 3.06 -18.41 -12.41
CA VAL A 19 3.65 -17.37 -11.54
C VAL A 19 3.57 -16.00 -12.20
N CYS A 20 3.96 -15.87 -13.47
CA CYS A 20 3.88 -14.61 -14.21
C CYS A 20 2.45 -14.07 -14.29
N VAL A 21 1.47 -14.93 -14.61
CA VAL A 21 0.05 -14.56 -14.62
C VAL A 21 -0.41 -14.08 -13.25
N GLY A 22 -0.03 -14.78 -12.18
CA GLY A 22 -0.35 -14.38 -10.81
C GLY A 22 0.26 -13.03 -10.43
N VAL A 23 1.54 -12.79 -10.77
CA VAL A 23 2.23 -11.52 -10.53
C VAL A 23 1.55 -10.37 -11.27
N LEU A 24 1.25 -10.54 -12.56
CA LEU A 24 0.58 -9.51 -13.35
C LEU A 24 -0.85 -9.25 -12.85
N ALA A 25 -1.58 -10.29 -12.44
CA ALA A 25 -2.92 -10.13 -11.87
C ALA A 25 -2.88 -9.36 -10.54
N LEU A 26 -1.92 -9.64 -9.66
CA LEU A 26 -1.71 -8.87 -8.42
C LEU A 26 -1.32 -7.42 -8.72
N TRP A 27 -0.44 -7.21 -9.70
CA TRP A 27 0.01 -5.87 -10.09
C TRP A 27 -1.13 -5.01 -10.66
N GLU A 28 -1.88 -5.51 -11.64
CA GLU A 28 -3.01 -4.75 -12.21
C GLU A 28 -4.12 -4.50 -11.19
N ASN A 29 -4.28 -5.38 -10.20
CA ASN A 29 -5.32 -5.26 -9.19
C ASN A 29 -5.11 -4.09 -8.23
N GLU A 30 -3.86 -3.72 -7.89
CA GLU A 30 -3.61 -2.54 -7.06
C GLU A 30 -3.79 -1.23 -7.84
N GLY A 31 -3.61 -1.28 -9.17
CA GLY A 31 -3.90 -0.17 -10.09
C GLY A 31 -5.33 -0.14 -10.63
N ARG A 32 -6.25 -0.95 -10.07
CA ARG A 32 -7.64 -1.08 -10.55
C ARG A 32 -8.34 0.28 -10.58
N PHE A 33 -9.16 0.48 -11.60
CA PHE A 33 -9.98 1.68 -11.70
C PHE A 33 -10.98 1.78 -10.53
N ASP A 34 -10.97 2.92 -9.84
CA ASP A 34 -11.81 3.16 -8.67
C ASP A 34 -13.19 3.69 -9.10
N PHE A 35 -14.09 2.76 -9.44
CA PHE A 35 -15.48 3.09 -9.80
C PHE A 35 -16.21 3.85 -8.69
N HIS A 36 -15.89 3.61 -7.41
CA HIS A 36 -16.49 4.33 -6.31
C HIS A 36 -16.07 5.81 -6.31
N LYS A 37 -14.78 6.10 -6.55
CA LYS A 37 -14.30 7.49 -6.69
C LYS A 37 -14.94 8.17 -7.90
N ALA A 38 -15.03 7.49 -9.05
CA ALA A 38 -15.68 8.02 -10.24
C ALA A 38 -17.18 8.30 -10.00
N ALA A 39 -17.91 7.34 -9.43
CA ALA A 39 -19.32 7.48 -9.07
C ALA A 39 -19.56 8.62 -8.04
N ARG A 40 -18.67 8.75 -7.05
CA ARG A 40 -18.76 9.82 -6.04
C ARG A 40 -18.52 11.21 -6.64
N GLN A 41 -17.68 11.31 -7.67
CA GLN A 41 -17.37 12.55 -8.38
C GLN A 41 -18.42 12.91 -9.45
N ALA A 42 -19.27 11.97 -9.85
CA ALA A 42 -20.34 12.22 -10.81
C ALA A 42 -21.31 13.29 -10.31
N THR A 43 -21.75 14.16 -11.22
CA THR A 43 -22.64 15.28 -10.90
C THR A 43 -24.03 14.78 -10.54
N VAL A 44 -24.55 15.17 -9.38
CA VAL A 44 -25.91 14.80 -8.98
C VAL A 44 -26.89 15.63 -9.78
N VAL A 45 -27.79 14.96 -10.49
CA VAL A 45 -28.89 15.59 -11.24
C VAL A 45 -30.21 15.19 -10.61
N ALA A 46 -31.20 16.09 -10.65
CA ALA A 46 -32.55 15.79 -10.17
C ALA A 46 -33.45 15.27 -11.29
N ASP A 47 -33.16 15.66 -12.52
CA ASP A 47 -33.93 15.33 -13.72
C ASP A 47 -33.02 14.71 -14.80
N PRO A 48 -33.44 13.62 -15.47
CA PRO A 48 -32.71 13.04 -16.59
C PRO A 48 -32.30 14.03 -17.69
N ALA A 49 -33.08 15.10 -17.94
CA ALA A 49 -32.78 16.12 -18.94
C ALA A 49 -31.48 16.89 -18.64
N GLU A 50 -31.14 17.06 -17.36
CA GLU A 50 -29.90 17.73 -16.92
C GLU A 50 -28.65 16.87 -17.20
N ALA A 51 -28.82 15.56 -17.31
CA ALA A 51 -27.71 14.62 -17.44
C ALA A 51 -26.87 14.85 -18.73
N SER A 52 -27.50 15.34 -19.79
CA SER A 52 -26.84 15.68 -21.06
C SER A 52 -25.81 16.84 -20.95
N GLN A 53 -25.87 17.62 -19.87
CA GLN A 53 -24.99 18.77 -19.63
C GLN A 53 -23.68 18.37 -18.93
N HIS A 54 -23.56 17.12 -18.49
CA HIS A 54 -22.45 16.63 -17.69
C HIS A 54 -21.76 15.43 -18.37
N ASP A 55 -20.45 15.32 -18.17
CA ASP A 55 -19.68 14.19 -18.71
C ASP A 55 -20.04 12.88 -18.00
N THR A 56 -20.29 12.96 -16.70
CA THR A 56 -20.88 11.89 -15.89
C THR A 56 -21.87 12.45 -14.88
N PHE A 57 -22.89 11.67 -14.59
CA PHE A 57 -23.94 12.06 -13.66
C PHE A 57 -24.34 10.91 -12.73
N ALA A 58 -25.00 11.29 -11.63
CA ALA A 58 -25.64 10.41 -10.69
C ALA A 58 -27.11 10.81 -10.57
N LEU A 59 -28.02 9.85 -10.79
CA LEU A 59 -29.46 10.04 -10.63
C LEU A 59 -29.99 8.99 -9.66
N THR A 60 -30.72 9.44 -8.64
CA THR A 60 -31.49 8.57 -7.74
C THR A 60 -32.96 8.72 -8.07
N GLY A 61 -33.68 7.62 -8.22
CA GLY A 61 -35.10 7.68 -8.61
C GLY A 61 -35.88 6.42 -8.28
N GLN A 62 -37.15 6.44 -8.69
CA GLN A 62 -38.01 5.26 -8.64
C GLN A 62 -37.70 4.34 -9.81
N LEU A 63 -37.34 3.10 -9.51
CA LEU A 63 -37.09 2.07 -10.52
C LEU A 63 -38.38 1.29 -10.82
N GLU A 64 -38.66 1.04 -12.10
CA GLU A 64 -39.68 0.05 -12.47
C GLU A 64 -39.20 -1.34 -12.06
N THR A 65 -39.81 -1.92 -11.04
CA THR A 65 -39.34 -3.20 -10.46
C THR A 65 -39.87 -4.43 -11.20
N LYS A 66 -40.97 -4.30 -11.95
CA LYS A 66 -41.66 -5.42 -12.61
C LYS A 66 -41.22 -5.63 -14.07
N MET A 67 -40.04 -5.13 -14.44
CA MET A 67 -39.47 -5.35 -15.77
C MET A 67 -39.38 -6.86 -16.07
N PRO A 68 -39.95 -7.33 -17.20
CA PRO A 68 -39.93 -8.73 -17.54
C PRO A 68 -38.55 -9.15 -18.05
N ILE A 69 -38.03 -10.24 -17.49
CA ILE A 69 -36.84 -10.94 -17.98
C ILE A 69 -37.30 -12.25 -18.62
N GLN A 70 -37.08 -12.41 -19.92
CA GLN A 70 -37.52 -13.60 -20.64
C GLN A 70 -36.67 -14.81 -20.26
N GLY A 71 -37.33 -15.89 -19.85
CA GLY A 71 -36.68 -17.19 -19.63
C GLY A 71 -36.81 -18.10 -20.86
N TYR A 72 -35.86 -19.04 -20.99
CA TYR A 72 -35.95 -20.07 -22.04
C TYR A 72 -36.60 -21.36 -21.53
N TYR A 73 -36.22 -21.84 -20.34
CA TYR A 73 -36.80 -23.02 -19.69
C TYR A 73 -37.94 -22.68 -18.72
N VAL A 74 -38.05 -21.40 -18.35
CA VAL A 74 -39.12 -20.88 -17.49
C VAL A 74 -39.75 -19.69 -18.16
N GLU A 75 -41.02 -19.40 -17.87
CA GLU A 75 -41.80 -18.37 -18.59
C GLU A 75 -41.17 -16.99 -18.49
N GLY A 76 -40.58 -16.66 -17.34
CA GLY A 76 -39.81 -15.42 -17.15
C GLY A 76 -39.63 -15.08 -15.68
N PHE A 77 -39.02 -13.92 -15.43
CA PHE A 77 -38.77 -13.37 -14.10
C PHE A 77 -39.19 -11.90 -14.05
N THR A 78 -39.48 -11.40 -12.86
CA THR A 78 -39.70 -9.98 -12.55
C THR A 78 -39.09 -9.68 -11.17
N GLY A 79 -38.79 -8.42 -10.87
CA GLY A 79 -38.21 -8.05 -9.56
C GLY A 79 -36.70 -8.23 -9.45
N TYR A 80 -35.99 -8.34 -10.58
CA TYR A 80 -34.54 -8.54 -10.61
C TYR A 80 -33.87 -7.60 -11.62
N TYR A 81 -32.63 -7.19 -11.35
CA TYR A 81 -31.80 -6.53 -12.37
C TYR A 81 -31.28 -7.54 -13.40
N ARG A 82 -30.85 -8.71 -12.94
CA ARG A 82 -30.32 -9.79 -13.78
C ARG A 82 -30.67 -11.13 -13.16
N VAL A 83 -30.85 -12.14 -14.00
CA VAL A 83 -30.96 -13.54 -13.59
C VAL A 83 -29.90 -14.38 -14.28
N ASP A 84 -29.06 -15.03 -13.50
CA ASP A 84 -28.04 -15.97 -13.94
C ASP A 84 -28.65 -17.38 -13.96
N ARG A 85 -28.58 -18.03 -15.12
CA ARG A 85 -28.96 -19.43 -15.30
C ARG A 85 -27.71 -20.29 -15.28
N ASN A 86 -27.57 -21.14 -14.28
CA ASN A 86 -26.45 -22.05 -14.13
C ASN A 86 -26.88 -23.48 -14.49
N ALA A 87 -26.46 -23.96 -15.65
CA ALA A 87 -26.65 -25.35 -16.05
C ALA A 87 -25.40 -26.17 -15.73
N GLU A 88 -25.59 -27.35 -15.16
CA GLU A 88 -24.51 -28.28 -14.80
C GLU A 88 -24.86 -29.70 -15.20
N ILE A 89 -23.84 -30.55 -15.32
CA ILE A 89 -23.96 -31.98 -15.63
C ILE A 89 -23.17 -32.80 -14.62
N TYR A 90 -23.75 -33.89 -14.15
CA TYR A 90 -23.10 -34.84 -13.26
C TYR A 90 -22.27 -35.83 -14.08
N CYS A 91 -20.94 -35.77 -13.96
CA CYS A 91 -20.05 -36.62 -14.73
C CYS A 91 -18.70 -36.83 -14.04
N TRP A 92 -17.85 -37.66 -14.63
CA TRP A 92 -16.54 -37.97 -14.09
C TRP A 92 -15.56 -36.82 -14.31
N ASP A 93 -14.98 -36.37 -13.20
CA ASP A 93 -13.83 -35.50 -13.10
C ASP A 93 -12.57 -36.38 -13.00
N ARG A 94 -11.61 -36.14 -13.88
CA ARG A 94 -10.31 -36.84 -13.87
C ARG A 94 -9.28 -35.90 -13.28
N ASP A 95 -8.78 -36.25 -12.11
CA ASP A 95 -7.67 -35.54 -11.47
C ASP A 95 -6.43 -36.43 -11.52
N GLU A 96 -5.34 -35.93 -12.09
CA GLU A 96 -4.06 -36.64 -12.17
C GLU A 96 -3.05 -35.84 -11.39
N ASP A 97 -2.43 -36.48 -10.41
CA ASP A 97 -1.44 -35.82 -9.58
C ASP A 97 -0.06 -35.75 -10.24
N SER A 98 0.90 -35.20 -9.50
CA SER A 98 2.27 -35.00 -9.98
C SER A 98 3.03 -36.31 -10.22
N ASP A 99 2.52 -37.44 -9.72
CA ASP A 99 3.13 -38.76 -9.80
C ASP A 99 2.54 -39.61 -10.93
N GLY A 100 1.51 -39.08 -11.59
CA GLY A 100 0.74 -39.76 -12.62
C GLY A 100 -0.36 -40.66 -12.05
N ASP A 101 -0.62 -40.58 -10.75
CA ASP A 101 -1.72 -41.30 -10.13
C ASP A 101 -3.03 -40.58 -10.46
N VAL A 102 -3.99 -41.35 -10.98
CA VAL A 102 -5.26 -40.82 -11.48
C VAL A 102 -6.35 -41.11 -10.47
N THR A 103 -6.91 -40.05 -9.89
CA THR A 103 -8.14 -40.13 -9.10
C THR A 103 -9.35 -39.73 -9.93
N TRP A 104 -10.45 -40.40 -9.67
CA TRP A 104 -11.70 -40.21 -10.39
C TRP A 104 -12.78 -39.86 -9.37
N ARG A 105 -13.51 -38.77 -9.62
CA ARG A 105 -14.62 -38.35 -8.75
C ARG A 105 -15.82 -37.97 -9.59
N GLU A 106 -17.01 -38.33 -9.14
CA GLU A 106 -18.25 -37.89 -9.77
C GLU A 106 -18.71 -36.59 -9.11
N LYS A 107 -18.89 -35.53 -9.89
CA LYS A 107 -19.32 -34.22 -9.40
C LYS A 107 -20.16 -33.48 -10.43
N TRP A 108 -20.90 -32.47 -9.96
CA TRP A 108 -21.56 -31.51 -10.85
C TRP A 108 -20.52 -30.60 -11.49
N MET A 109 -20.58 -30.47 -12.81
CA MET A 109 -19.63 -29.69 -13.60
C MET A 109 -20.35 -28.79 -14.60
N SER A 110 -19.75 -27.63 -14.90
CA SER A 110 -20.27 -26.70 -15.89
C SER A 110 -20.15 -27.21 -17.33
N SER A 111 -19.25 -28.17 -17.58
CA SER A 111 -19.04 -28.84 -18.87
C SER A 111 -18.65 -30.30 -18.70
N VAL A 112 -18.81 -31.11 -19.75
CA VAL A 112 -18.34 -32.50 -19.76
C VAL A 112 -16.85 -32.52 -20.03
N ASP A 113 -16.08 -33.09 -19.11
CA ASP A 113 -14.65 -33.32 -19.31
C ASP A 113 -14.38 -34.34 -20.39
N ASN A 114 -13.35 -34.07 -21.20
CA ASN A 114 -12.92 -34.96 -22.26
C ASN A 114 -12.11 -36.14 -21.70
N ASN A 115 -12.79 -37.17 -21.26
CA ASN A 115 -12.19 -38.40 -20.78
C ASN A 115 -12.98 -39.65 -21.20
N SER A 116 -12.35 -40.82 -21.13
CA SER A 116 -12.95 -42.07 -21.57
C SER A 116 -14.19 -42.49 -20.76
N ARG A 117 -14.27 -42.10 -19.48
CA ARG A 117 -15.41 -42.42 -18.61
C ARG A 117 -16.65 -41.58 -18.91
N ASN A 118 -16.47 -40.42 -19.52
CA ASN A 118 -17.55 -39.55 -20.01
C ASN A 118 -17.96 -39.88 -21.46
N SER A 119 -17.49 -40.98 -22.02
CA SER A 119 -17.85 -41.38 -23.39
C SER A 119 -19.36 -41.49 -23.56
N GLY A 120 -19.91 -40.75 -24.53
CA GLY A 120 -21.35 -40.71 -24.81
C GLY A 120 -22.15 -39.74 -23.95
N ILE A 121 -21.57 -39.15 -22.90
CA ILE A 121 -22.21 -38.12 -22.08
C ILE A 121 -22.10 -36.79 -22.80
N LYS A 122 -23.22 -36.06 -22.88
CA LYS A 122 -23.27 -34.72 -23.47
C LYS A 122 -24.18 -33.82 -22.65
N LYS A 123 -23.66 -32.65 -22.27
CA LYS A 123 -24.46 -31.58 -21.69
C LYS A 123 -25.30 -30.92 -22.79
N THR A 124 -26.58 -30.74 -22.52
CA THR A 124 -27.54 -30.14 -23.46
C THR A 124 -28.16 -28.87 -22.90
N LEU A 125 -28.25 -28.74 -21.57
CA LEU A 125 -28.71 -27.55 -20.90
C LEU A 125 -27.61 -26.48 -20.93
N LYS A 126 -28.01 -25.23 -21.15
CA LYS A 126 -27.08 -24.11 -21.33
C LYS A 126 -27.14 -23.15 -20.16
N SER A 127 -25.99 -22.64 -19.75
CA SER A 127 -25.92 -21.50 -18.83
C SER A 127 -26.13 -20.19 -19.60
N ASP A 128 -26.55 -19.13 -18.92
CA ASP A 128 -26.77 -17.81 -19.55
C ASP A 128 -26.90 -16.69 -18.53
N HIS A 129 -26.75 -15.44 -18.99
CA HIS A 129 -27.05 -14.24 -18.24
C HIS A 129 -28.26 -13.56 -18.86
N LEU A 130 -29.35 -13.48 -18.10
CA LEU A 130 -30.63 -12.98 -18.57
C LEU A 130 -30.84 -11.57 -18.00
N PHE A 131 -31.09 -10.61 -18.89
CA PHE A 131 -31.32 -9.21 -18.55
C PHE A 131 -32.71 -8.78 -19.02
N PRO A 132 -33.31 -7.75 -18.38
CA PRO A 132 -34.43 -7.06 -18.99
C PRO A 132 -33.96 -6.32 -20.25
N PRO A 133 -34.86 -5.98 -21.18
CA PRO A 133 -34.48 -5.25 -22.40
C PRO A 133 -33.82 -3.89 -22.13
N ARG A 134 -34.22 -3.22 -21.04
CA ARG A 134 -33.72 -1.93 -20.55
C ARG A 134 -34.14 -1.75 -19.10
N TYR A 135 -33.52 -0.81 -18.40
CA TYR A 135 -34.01 -0.35 -17.08
C TYR A 135 -34.67 1.01 -17.18
N GLU A 136 -35.68 1.24 -16.34
CA GLU A 136 -36.44 2.49 -16.29
C GLU A 136 -36.33 3.07 -14.88
N LEU A 137 -35.64 4.20 -14.74
CA LEU A 137 -35.40 4.91 -13.49
C LEU A 137 -36.04 6.31 -13.58
N GLY A 138 -37.29 6.42 -13.15
CA GLY A 138 -38.15 7.54 -13.51
C GLY A 138 -38.28 7.64 -15.04
N ASP A 139 -37.97 8.81 -15.60
CA ASP A 139 -37.97 9.02 -17.05
C ASP A 139 -36.64 8.62 -17.73
N LEU A 140 -35.63 8.19 -16.96
CA LEU A 140 -34.35 7.76 -17.52
C LEU A 140 -34.42 6.30 -18.00
N LEU A 141 -34.17 6.09 -19.29
CA LEU A 141 -33.96 4.77 -19.87
C LEU A 141 -32.48 4.39 -19.81
N ILE A 142 -32.15 3.25 -19.23
CA ILE A 142 -30.78 2.77 -19.05
C ILE A 142 -30.57 1.52 -19.89
N SER A 143 -29.47 1.49 -20.66
CA SER A 143 -29.08 0.31 -21.43
C SER A 143 -28.69 -0.85 -20.50
N ALA A 144 -29.14 -2.06 -20.82
CA ALA A 144 -28.69 -3.28 -20.15
C ALA A 144 -27.36 -3.81 -20.69
N GLU A 145 -26.93 -3.34 -21.86
CA GLU A 145 -25.63 -3.67 -22.42
C GLU A 145 -24.54 -3.10 -21.51
N ASP A 146 -23.56 -3.95 -21.17
CA ASP A 146 -22.37 -3.54 -20.44
C ASP A 146 -22.65 -2.89 -19.06
N ILE A 147 -23.83 -3.15 -18.47
CA ILE A 147 -24.18 -2.61 -17.16
C ILE A 147 -23.52 -3.38 -16.01
N HIS A 148 -23.01 -2.65 -15.03
CA HIS A 148 -22.42 -3.18 -13.82
C HIS A 148 -23.43 -3.18 -12.69
N LEU A 149 -23.71 -4.38 -12.19
CA LEU A 149 -24.59 -4.63 -11.05
C LEU A 149 -23.74 -5.10 -9.89
N VAL A 150 -23.73 -4.32 -8.81
CA VAL A 150 -22.84 -4.52 -7.64
C VAL A 150 -23.55 -5.12 -6.43
N ASP A 151 -24.89 -5.19 -6.49
CA ASP A 151 -25.72 -5.82 -5.48
C ASP A 151 -25.53 -7.34 -5.44
N ASP A 152 -25.80 -7.93 -4.27
CA ASP A 152 -25.59 -9.36 -4.06
C ASP A 152 -26.65 -10.21 -4.79
N ARG A 153 -26.24 -11.41 -5.18
CA ARG A 153 -27.09 -12.40 -5.86
C ARG A 153 -27.74 -13.35 -4.86
N GLU A 154 -28.99 -13.71 -5.10
CA GLU A 154 -29.79 -14.61 -4.28
C GLU A 154 -30.32 -15.81 -5.10
N PRO A 155 -30.41 -17.01 -4.51
CA PRO A 155 -30.98 -18.17 -5.20
C PRO A 155 -32.49 -18.00 -5.45
N ILE A 156 -32.95 -18.39 -6.64
CA ILE A 156 -34.35 -18.39 -7.03
C ILE A 156 -34.88 -19.83 -7.00
N ALA A 157 -35.83 -20.11 -6.11
CA ALA A 157 -36.40 -21.44 -5.96
C ALA A 157 -37.17 -21.88 -7.23
N ALA A 158 -36.72 -22.97 -7.86
CA ALA A 158 -37.34 -23.51 -9.07
C ALA A 158 -38.83 -23.83 -8.91
N GLY A 159 -39.27 -24.23 -7.71
CA GLY A 159 -40.69 -24.50 -7.41
C GLY A 159 -41.63 -23.32 -7.54
N ARG A 160 -41.12 -22.08 -7.65
CA ARG A 160 -41.91 -20.86 -7.86
C ARG A 160 -42.02 -20.44 -9.32
N LEU A 161 -41.37 -21.16 -10.23
CA LEU A 161 -41.24 -20.77 -11.62
C LEU A 161 -42.09 -21.68 -12.52
N ALA A 162 -42.84 -21.06 -13.43
CA ALA A 162 -43.60 -21.78 -14.44
C ALA A 162 -42.68 -22.25 -15.58
N MET A 163 -42.85 -23.50 -16.01
CA MET A 163 -42.02 -24.12 -17.07
C MET A 163 -42.54 -23.80 -18.48
N THR A 164 -41.62 -23.48 -19.39
CA THR A 164 -41.92 -23.37 -20.81
C THR A 164 -42.04 -24.73 -21.49
N ASP A 165 -42.50 -24.74 -22.73
CA ASP A 165 -42.52 -25.95 -23.56
C ASP A 165 -41.12 -26.46 -23.92
N ALA A 166 -40.11 -25.57 -23.95
CA ALA A 166 -38.73 -25.98 -24.11
C ALA A 166 -38.25 -26.82 -22.91
N ALA A 167 -38.64 -26.45 -21.69
CA ALA A 167 -38.34 -27.24 -20.49
C ALA A 167 -39.07 -28.59 -20.47
N LYS A 168 -40.34 -28.61 -20.87
CA LYS A 168 -41.12 -29.86 -20.99
C LYS A 168 -40.51 -30.78 -22.04
N SER A 169 -40.11 -30.22 -23.19
CA SER A 169 -39.46 -30.94 -24.29
C SER A 169 -38.08 -31.47 -23.91
N ALA A 170 -37.33 -30.72 -23.08
CA ALA A 170 -36.08 -31.17 -22.45
C ALA A 170 -36.30 -32.19 -21.32
N ARG A 171 -37.57 -32.51 -20.98
CA ARG A 171 -37.98 -33.42 -19.89
C ARG A 171 -37.43 -33.00 -18.53
N LEU A 172 -37.40 -31.69 -18.27
CA LEU A 172 -37.05 -31.17 -16.97
C LEU A 172 -38.13 -31.55 -15.94
N ARG A 173 -37.69 -31.85 -14.72
CA ARG A 173 -38.52 -32.08 -13.54
C ARG A 173 -38.19 -31.00 -12.52
N ILE A 174 -39.20 -30.50 -11.83
CA ILE A 174 -38.99 -29.53 -10.75
C ILE A 174 -38.57 -30.30 -9.50
N ASP A 175 -37.45 -29.89 -8.92
CA ASP A 175 -37.14 -30.09 -7.51
C ASP A 175 -37.30 -28.73 -6.79
N THR A 176 -37.39 -28.73 -5.45
CA THR A 176 -37.67 -27.51 -4.67
C THR A 176 -36.72 -26.36 -5.01
N GLN A 177 -35.44 -26.68 -5.26
CA GLN A 177 -34.39 -25.68 -5.49
C GLN A 177 -33.92 -25.60 -6.95
N CYS A 178 -34.06 -26.64 -7.76
CA CYS A 178 -33.51 -26.68 -9.13
C CYS A 178 -34.43 -27.39 -10.12
N PHE A 179 -34.21 -27.15 -11.42
CA PHE A 179 -34.76 -28.00 -12.47
C PHE A 179 -33.79 -29.13 -12.77
N TYR A 180 -34.30 -30.36 -12.83
CA TYR A 180 -33.51 -31.57 -12.97
C TYR A 180 -33.86 -32.33 -14.25
N LYS A 181 -32.85 -32.79 -14.97
CA LYS A 181 -32.98 -33.66 -16.14
C LYS A 181 -32.16 -34.91 -15.90
N GLY A 182 -32.76 -36.08 -16.05
CA GLY A 182 -32.01 -37.31 -15.81
C GLY A 182 -32.82 -38.44 -15.25
N LYS A 183 -32.15 -39.57 -15.00
CA LYS A 183 -32.78 -40.77 -14.42
C LYS A 183 -32.69 -40.78 -12.88
N GLY A 184 -31.60 -40.24 -12.33
CA GLY A 184 -31.36 -40.17 -10.90
C GLY A 184 -32.21 -39.13 -10.17
N ARG A 185 -31.78 -38.81 -8.95
CA ARG A 185 -32.35 -37.78 -8.08
C ARG A 185 -31.24 -36.83 -7.62
N LEU A 186 -31.58 -35.61 -7.19
CA LEU A 186 -30.57 -34.66 -6.73
C LEU A 186 -29.71 -35.19 -5.56
N SER A 187 -30.29 -35.99 -4.66
CA SER A 187 -29.58 -36.62 -3.53
C SER A 187 -28.74 -37.85 -3.91
N SER A 188 -28.93 -38.38 -5.11
CA SER A 188 -28.24 -39.56 -5.65
C SER A 188 -28.22 -39.44 -7.18
N PRO A 189 -27.44 -38.49 -7.73
CA PRO A 189 -27.42 -38.23 -9.16
C PRO A 189 -26.81 -39.39 -9.94
N GLU A 190 -27.25 -39.60 -11.17
CA GLU A 190 -26.67 -40.57 -12.09
C GLU A 190 -25.80 -39.86 -13.14
N LEU A 191 -24.82 -40.57 -13.71
CA LEU A 191 -23.95 -40.05 -14.75
C LEU A 191 -24.77 -39.54 -15.96
N GLY A 192 -24.50 -38.30 -16.34
CA GLY A 192 -25.18 -37.60 -17.44
C GLY A 192 -26.48 -36.90 -17.03
N ASP A 193 -26.87 -36.97 -15.77
CA ASP A 193 -27.94 -36.11 -15.25
C ASP A 193 -27.51 -34.64 -15.30
N GLU A 194 -28.44 -33.74 -15.60
CA GLU A 194 -28.20 -32.31 -15.72
C GLU A 194 -29.12 -31.56 -14.74
N ARG A 195 -28.66 -30.41 -14.25
CA ARG A 195 -29.47 -29.52 -13.41
C ARG A 195 -29.38 -28.07 -13.85
N ILE A 196 -30.39 -27.28 -13.52
CA ILE A 196 -30.42 -25.82 -13.69
C ILE A 196 -30.80 -25.18 -12.37
N GLU A 197 -29.94 -24.28 -11.92
CA GLU A 197 -30.16 -23.37 -10.81
C GLU A 197 -30.23 -21.93 -11.33
N TYR A 198 -31.09 -21.12 -10.71
CA TYR A 198 -31.25 -19.71 -11.05
C TYR A 198 -30.81 -18.84 -9.86
N TYR A 199 -30.06 -17.79 -10.15
CA TYR A 199 -29.69 -16.77 -9.17
C TYR A 199 -30.08 -15.40 -9.72
N GLY A 200 -30.71 -14.56 -8.90
CA GLY A 200 -31.12 -13.22 -9.30
C GLY A 200 -30.44 -12.15 -8.45
N ILE A 201 -30.23 -10.97 -9.02
CA ILE A 201 -29.92 -9.76 -8.23
C ILE A 201 -31.23 -9.02 -8.03
N PRO A 202 -31.85 -9.05 -6.83
CA PRO A 202 -33.14 -8.41 -6.61
C PRO A 202 -33.06 -6.91 -6.81
N ASN A 203 -34.09 -6.33 -7.42
CA ASN A 203 -34.20 -4.87 -7.54
C ASN A 203 -35.04 -4.27 -6.40
N SER A 204 -34.83 -2.99 -6.14
CA SER A 204 -35.53 -2.20 -5.14
C SER A 204 -36.31 -1.08 -5.82
N PRO A 205 -37.46 -0.63 -5.27
CA PRO A 205 -38.20 0.51 -5.80
C PRO A 205 -37.37 1.80 -5.88
N THR A 206 -36.34 1.94 -5.05
CA THR A 206 -35.40 3.06 -5.10
C THR A 206 -34.03 2.55 -5.55
N ALA A 207 -33.47 3.19 -6.57
CA ALA A 207 -32.16 2.86 -7.11
C ALA A 207 -31.38 4.11 -7.53
N SER A 208 -30.07 3.96 -7.65
CA SER A 208 -29.16 5.00 -8.11
C SER A 208 -28.36 4.54 -9.32
N TYR A 209 -28.34 5.37 -10.35
CA TYR A 209 -27.56 5.17 -11.56
C TYR A 209 -26.33 6.09 -11.57
N PHE A 210 -25.20 5.58 -12.08
CA PHE A 210 -23.98 6.33 -12.32
C PHE A 210 -23.43 6.01 -13.71
N GLY A 211 -23.27 7.04 -14.55
CA GLY A 211 -22.78 6.88 -15.91
C GLY A 211 -22.84 8.16 -16.71
N ALA A 212 -23.04 8.02 -18.03
CA ALA A 212 -23.19 9.11 -18.98
C ALA A 212 -24.48 8.93 -19.79
N VAL A 213 -24.89 9.95 -20.54
CA VAL A 213 -26.03 9.85 -21.46
C VAL A 213 -25.52 9.91 -22.90
N ARG A 214 -26.10 9.08 -23.77
CA ARG A 214 -25.90 9.12 -25.21
C ARG A 214 -27.24 9.19 -25.92
N GLY A 215 -27.63 10.38 -26.37
CA GLY A 215 -28.98 10.63 -26.87
C GLY A 215 -29.98 10.63 -25.72
N ASP A 216 -31.01 9.79 -25.79
CA ASP A 216 -32.05 9.66 -24.75
C ASP A 216 -31.84 8.46 -23.82
N MET A 217 -30.66 7.82 -23.89
CA MET A 217 -30.36 6.59 -23.15
C MET A 217 -29.11 6.76 -22.29
N ALA A 218 -29.22 6.33 -21.03
CA ALA A 218 -28.09 6.20 -20.13
C ALA A 218 -27.17 5.07 -20.59
N TRP A 219 -25.87 5.35 -20.62
CA TRP A 219 -24.81 4.48 -21.11
C TRP A 219 -23.56 4.58 -20.23
N GLY A 220 -22.67 3.60 -20.37
CA GLY A 220 -21.36 3.62 -19.72
C GLY A 220 -20.43 4.73 -20.22
N LYS A 221 -19.75 5.38 -19.28
CA LYS A 221 -18.59 6.23 -19.58
C LYS A 221 -17.30 5.39 -19.52
N GLN A 222 -16.63 5.23 -20.65
CA GLN A 222 -15.32 4.59 -20.70
C GLN A 222 -14.23 5.56 -20.26
N TYR A 223 -13.47 5.20 -19.22
CA TYR A 223 -12.26 5.89 -18.82
C TYR A 223 -11.04 5.24 -19.48
N GLU A 224 -9.99 6.05 -19.66
CA GLU A 224 -8.71 5.54 -20.15
C GLU A 224 -8.02 4.76 -19.01
N VAL A 225 -7.99 3.44 -19.15
CA VAL A 225 -7.32 2.52 -18.23
C VAL A 225 -6.33 1.71 -19.06
N SER A 226 -5.17 1.42 -18.49
CA SER A 226 -4.19 0.53 -19.12
C SER A 226 -4.79 -0.88 -19.22
N GLN A 227 -5.42 -1.19 -20.36
CA GLN A 227 -6.00 -2.50 -20.60
C GLN A 227 -4.93 -3.49 -21.03
N SER A 228 -4.91 -4.61 -20.33
CA SER A 228 -4.08 -5.79 -20.59
C SER A 228 -5.01 -7.00 -20.80
N PHE A 229 -4.47 -8.11 -21.29
CA PHE A 229 -5.26 -9.35 -21.46
C PHE A 229 -5.86 -9.84 -20.13
N LEU A 230 -5.28 -9.45 -18.99
CA LEU A 230 -5.78 -9.81 -17.65
C LEU A 230 -6.92 -8.92 -17.17
N SER A 231 -7.10 -7.73 -17.76
CA SER A 231 -8.09 -6.76 -17.30
C SER A 231 -9.52 -7.31 -17.41
N GLY A 232 -9.82 -8.13 -18.42
CA GLY A 232 -11.10 -8.85 -18.51
C GLY A 232 -11.26 -9.97 -17.47
N ILE A 233 -10.17 -10.62 -17.04
CA ILE A 233 -10.19 -11.69 -16.03
C ILE A 233 -10.42 -11.09 -14.63
N ILE A 234 -9.84 -9.92 -14.34
CA ILE A 234 -9.98 -9.26 -13.04
C ILE A 234 -11.14 -8.25 -12.98
N GLN A 235 -11.89 -8.08 -14.07
CA GLN A 235 -13.00 -7.11 -14.19
C GLN A 235 -12.54 -5.66 -13.95
N ASN A 236 -11.51 -5.24 -14.69
CA ASN A 236 -10.96 -3.89 -14.70
C ASN A 236 -11.12 -3.26 -16.10
N ASP A 237 -12.36 -3.02 -16.52
CA ASP A 237 -12.66 -2.44 -17.84
C ASP A 237 -12.56 -0.90 -17.86
N GLY A 238 -12.66 -0.22 -16.72
CA GLY A 238 -12.64 1.24 -16.65
C GLY A 238 -13.95 1.91 -17.04
N MET A 239 -15.06 1.18 -17.07
CA MET A 239 -16.35 1.71 -17.48
C MET A 239 -17.23 2.08 -16.28
N LEU A 240 -17.63 3.34 -16.19
CA LEU A 240 -18.64 3.78 -15.24
C LEU A 240 -20.03 3.59 -15.86
N HIS A 241 -20.61 2.40 -15.66
CA HIS A 241 -21.98 2.08 -16.03
C HIS A 241 -22.70 1.31 -14.91
N HIS A 242 -23.00 1.97 -13.79
CA HIS A 242 -23.45 1.27 -12.58
C HIS A 242 -24.91 1.57 -12.25
N LEU A 243 -25.66 0.53 -11.94
CA LEU A 243 -26.99 0.62 -11.34
C LEU A 243 -26.98 -0.19 -10.05
N ALA A 244 -27.42 0.44 -8.95
CA ALA A 244 -27.41 -0.18 -7.64
C ALA A 244 -28.64 0.20 -6.82
N ASN A 245 -29.05 -0.69 -5.91
CA ASN A 245 -30.17 -0.45 -5.02
C ASN A 245 -29.91 0.68 -4.01
N GLY A 246 -30.99 1.38 -3.67
CA GLY A 246 -31.00 2.42 -2.64
C GLY A 246 -30.62 3.81 -3.14
N ASP A 247 -30.67 4.77 -2.22
CA ASP A 247 -30.23 6.13 -2.47
C ASP A 247 -28.72 6.19 -2.75
N ARG A 248 -28.27 7.32 -3.32
CA ARG A 248 -26.87 7.53 -3.73
C ARG A 248 -25.85 7.08 -2.70
N GLU A 249 -26.01 7.43 -1.43
CA GLU A 249 -25.05 7.07 -0.38
C GLU A 249 -25.01 5.55 -0.11
N VAL A 250 -26.16 4.88 -0.17
CA VAL A 250 -26.25 3.41 -0.05
C VAL A 250 -25.61 2.76 -1.27
N ALA A 251 -25.95 3.22 -2.47
CA ALA A 251 -25.37 2.72 -3.71
C ALA A 251 -23.84 2.89 -3.77
N LEU A 252 -23.31 4.05 -3.35
CA LEU A 252 -21.87 4.29 -3.24
C LEU A 252 -21.22 3.34 -2.24
N ALA A 253 -21.86 3.09 -1.09
CA ALA A 253 -21.36 2.12 -0.12
C ALA A 253 -21.33 0.69 -0.70
N THR A 254 -22.35 0.30 -1.47
CA THR A 254 -22.42 -0.99 -2.16
C THR A 254 -21.29 -1.12 -3.19
N ILE A 255 -21.07 -0.11 -4.05
CA ILE A 255 -19.97 -0.10 -5.03
C ILE A 255 -18.61 -0.24 -4.32
N LYS A 256 -18.40 0.51 -3.24
CA LYS A 256 -17.17 0.44 -2.44
C LYS A 256 -16.96 -0.95 -1.84
N GLY A 257 -18.01 -1.54 -1.29
CA GLY A 257 -17.96 -2.90 -0.74
C GLY A 257 -17.67 -3.95 -1.80
N TYR A 258 -18.29 -3.84 -2.97
CA TYR A 258 -18.05 -4.70 -4.12
C TYR A 258 -16.58 -4.62 -4.61
N LEU A 259 -16.06 -3.41 -4.77
CA LEU A 259 -14.65 -3.18 -5.13
C LEU A 259 -13.68 -3.78 -4.10
N ALA A 260 -13.96 -3.61 -2.80
CA ALA A 260 -13.16 -4.21 -1.75
C ALA A 260 -13.18 -5.75 -1.80
N LYS A 261 -14.35 -6.36 -2.07
CA LYS A 261 -14.50 -7.81 -2.28
C LYS A 261 -13.64 -8.26 -3.46
N LEU A 262 -13.74 -7.61 -4.61
CA LEU A 262 -12.95 -7.94 -5.81
C LEU A 262 -11.44 -7.82 -5.55
N LEU A 263 -10.99 -6.74 -4.91
CA LEU A 263 -9.59 -6.53 -4.57
C LEU A 263 -9.04 -7.71 -3.76
N TRP A 264 -9.76 -8.13 -2.71
CA TRP A 264 -9.34 -9.24 -1.86
C TRP A 264 -9.39 -10.60 -2.57
N PHE A 265 -10.43 -10.87 -3.37
CA PHE A 265 -10.51 -12.11 -4.13
C PHE A 265 -9.39 -12.22 -5.16
N THR A 266 -9.06 -11.14 -5.87
CA THR A 266 -7.92 -11.14 -6.80
C THR A 266 -6.59 -11.27 -6.05
N ARG A 267 -6.41 -10.64 -4.88
CA ARG A 267 -5.22 -10.85 -4.03
C ARG A 267 -5.05 -12.31 -3.63
N LEU A 268 -6.13 -12.93 -3.14
CA LEU A 268 -6.12 -14.34 -2.75
C LEU A 268 -5.85 -15.25 -3.95
N GLY A 269 -6.57 -15.04 -5.05
CA GLY A 269 -6.43 -15.82 -6.28
C GLY A 269 -5.04 -15.71 -6.90
N GLY A 270 -4.50 -14.50 -7.03
CA GLY A 270 -3.14 -14.26 -7.55
C GLY A 270 -2.06 -14.85 -6.64
N THR A 271 -2.22 -14.76 -5.32
CA THR A 271 -1.30 -15.39 -4.35
C THR A 271 -1.32 -16.91 -4.46
N VAL A 272 -2.50 -17.51 -4.54
CA VAL A 272 -2.66 -18.95 -4.73
C VAL A 272 -2.06 -19.39 -6.07
N ALA A 273 -2.28 -18.64 -7.15
CA ALA A 273 -1.67 -18.91 -8.44
C ALA A 273 -0.14 -18.90 -8.36
N ILE A 274 0.47 -17.90 -7.70
CA ILE A 274 1.92 -17.85 -7.50
C ILE A 274 2.42 -19.08 -6.71
N ILE A 275 1.76 -19.43 -5.60
CA ILE A 275 2.16 -20.59 -4.78
C ILE A 275 2.07 -21.89 -5.59
N VAL A 276 0.98 -22.09 -6.33
CA VAL A 276 0.78 -23.27 -7.18
C VAL A 276 1.81 -23.29 -8.32
N GLY A 277 2.05 -22.16 -8.97
CA GLY A 277 3.07 -22.04 -10.02
C GLY A 277 4.48 -22.34 -9.50
N MET A 278 4.82 -21.86 -8.29
CA MET A 278 6.09 -22.18 -7.61
C MET A 278 6.18 -23.67 -7.30
N LEU A 279 5.11 -24.27 -6.77
CA LEU A 279 5.07 -25.70 -6.48
C LEU A 279 5.34 -26.52 -7.73
N ILE A 280 4.63 -26.24 -8.83
CA ILE A 280 4.83 -26.89 -10.13
C ILE A 280 6.27 -26.71 -10.64
N THR A 281 6.87 -25.54 -10.39
CA THR A 281 8.26 -25.25 -10.79
C THR A 281 9.27 -26.07 -10.00
N VAL A 282 9.02 -26.31 -8.70
CA VAL A 282 9.91 -27.06 -7.81
C VAL A 282 9.73 -28.58 -7.96
N SER A 283 8.53 -29.05 -8.30
CA SER A 283 8.18 -30.48 -8.41
C SER A 283 9.15 -31.33 -9.25
N PRO A 284 9.63 -30.91 -10.44
CA PRO A 284 10.59 -31.68 -11.22
C PRO A 284 11.92 -31.95 -10.49
N PHE A 285 12.37 -31.02 -9.64
CA PHE A 285 13.60 -31.15 -8.86
C PHE A 285 13.43 -32.10 -7.68
N VAL A 286 12.24 -32.12 -7.08
CA VAL A 286 11.85 -33.07 -6.03
C VAL A 286 11.82 -34.50 -6.57
N GLY A 287 11.29 -34.69 -7.78
CA GLY A 287 11.25 -35.98 -8.45
C GLY A 287 12.63 -36.64 -8.63
N LEU A 288 13.70 -35.85 -8.75
CA LEU A 288 15.08 -36.35 -8.83
C LEU A 288 15.60 -36.94 -7.51
N LEU A 289 15.02 -36.56 -6.36
CA LEU A 289 15.43 -37.00 -5.02
C LEU A 289 14.67 -38.25 -4.54
N ARG A 290 13.67 -38.73 -5.29
CA ARG A 290 12.81 -39.88 -4.94
C ARG A 290 13.49 -41.25 -4.92
N GLY A 291 14.78 -41.33 -5.28
CA GLY A 291 15.55 -42.58 -5.20
C GLY A 291 15.71 -43.15 -3.78
N VAL A 292 15.34 -42.38 -2.73
CA VAL A 292 15.45 -42.81 -1.33
C VAL A 292 14.05 -43.04 -0.74
N PRO A 293 13.63 -44.30 -0.48
CA PRO A 293 12.23 -44.68 -0.18
C PRO A 293 11.64 -44.15 1.14
N VAL A 294 12.43 -43.52 2.00
CA VAL A 294 11.97 -42.93 3.29
C VAL A 294 11.82 -41.41 3.22
N LEU A 295 12.38 -40.76 2.19
CA LEU A 295 12.41 -39.29 2.07
C LEU A 295 11.27 -38.70 1.23
N GLY A 296 10.52 -39.50 0.48
CA GLY A 296 9.48 -39.01 -0.46
C GLY A 296 8.52 -37.99 0.16
N PRO A 297 7.75 -38.36 1.21
CA PRO A 297 6.80 -37.45 1.85
C PRO A 297 7.48 -36.21 2.47
N LEU A 298 8.67 -36.37 3.06
CA LEU A 298 9.38 -35.27 3.70
C LEU A 298 9.84 -34.22 2.68
N VAL A 299 10.30 -34.66 1.51
CA VAL A 299 10.75 -33.77 0.43
C VAL A 299 9.56 -33.05 -0.20
N GLU A 300 8.41 -33.71 -0.36
CA GLU A 300 7.18 -33.08 -0.87
C GLU A 300 6.64 -32.02 0.09
N TRP A 301 6.57 -32.32 1.38
CA TRP A 301 6.23 -31.33 2.41
C TRP A 301 7.22 -30.16 2.43
N GLY A 302 8.52 -30.44 2.28
CA GLY A 302 9.54 -29.41 2.18
C GLY A 302 9.35 -28.50 0.97
N ALA A 303 9.09 -29.07 -0.21
CA ALA A 303 8.84 -28.32 -1.43
C ALA A 303 7.56 -27.47 -1.35
N PHE A 304 6.50 -28.01 -0.75
CA PHE A 304 5.28 -27.26 -0.47
C PHE A 304 5.57 -26.07 0.46
N LEU A 305 6.26 -26.30 1.58
CA LEU A 305 6.58 -25.26 2.55
C LEU A 305 7.45 -24.15 1.93
N ILE A 306 8.48 -24.53 1.16
CA ILE A 306 9.33 -23.58 0.44
C ILE A 306 8.51 -22.77 -0.57
N SER A 307 7.62 -23.43 -1.32
CA SER A 307 6.77 -22.76 -2.33
C SER A 307 5.79 -21.78 -1.68
N VAL A 308 5.22 -22.11 -0.53
CA VAL A 308 4.36 -21.22 0.25
C VAL A 308 5.15 -20.01 0.77
N VAL A 309 6.32 -20.23 1.39
CA VAL A 309 7.14 -19.14 1.94
C VAL A 309 7.61 -18.20 0.84
N LEU A 310 8.17 -18.74 -0.25
CA LEU A 310 8.63 -17.94 -1.39
C LEU A 310 7.45 -17.27 -2.12
N GLY A 311 6.34 -17.99 -2.30
CA GLY A 311 5.15 -17.49 -2.97
C GLY A 311 4.48 -16.35 -2.21
N LEU A 312 4.33 -16.46 -0.89
CA LEU A 312 3.81 -15.38 -0.03
C LEU A 312 4.76 -14.18 0.01
N THR A 313 6.07 -14.43 0.07
CA THR A 313 7.07 -13.35 0.05
C THR A 313 7.02 -12.58 -1.27
N LEU A 314 6.96 -13.29 -2.40
CA LEU A 314 6.85 -12.69 -3.72
C LEU A 314 5.52 -11.95 -3.88
N ALA A 315 4.39 -12.57 -3.52
CA ALA A 315 3.07 -11.94 -3.61
C ALA A 315 2.99 -10.67 -2.76
N GLY A 316 3.45 -10.70 -1.51
CA GLY A 316 3.51 -9.53 -0.64
C GLY A 316 4.40 -8.42 -1.19
N THR A 317 5.55 -8.77 -1.76
CA THR A 317 6.46 -7.81 -2.41
C THR A 317 5.80 -7.17 -3.63
N VAL A 318 5.13 -7.95 -4.48
CA VAL A 318 4.43 -7.45 -5.67
C VAL A 318 3.28 -6.54 -5.28
N ILE A 319 2.45 -6.93 -4.31
CA ILE A 319 1.35 -6.11 -3.79
C ILE A 319 1.89 -4.77 -3.25
N ALA A 320 2.93 -4.81 -2.41
CA ALA A 320 3.52 -3.60 -1.84
C ALA A 320 4.13 -2.69 -2.91
N ALA A 321 4.92 -3.26 -3.83
CA ALA A 321 5.55 -2.52 -4.91
C ALA A 321 4.52 -1.91 -5.86
N SER A 322 3.49 -2.66 -6.22
CA SER A 322 2.41 -2.21 -7.09
C SER A 322 1.58 -1.11 -6.43
N TYR A 323 1.21 -1.27 -5.16
CA TYR A 323 0.52 -0.23 -4.40
C TYR A 323 1.30 1.09 -4.38
N ILE A 324 2.62 1.03 -4.14
CA ILE A 324 3.48 2.22 -4.19
C ILE A 324 3.52 2.83 -5.59
N ALA A 325 3.66 2.01 -6.64
CA ALA A 325 3.75 2.46 -8.01
C ALA A 325 2.47 3.18 -8.49
N HIS A 326 1.30 2.70 -8.08
CA HIS A 326 0.01 3.29 -8.44
C HIS A 326 -0.42 4.45 -7.52
N HIS A 327 0.24 4.65 -6.38
CA HIS A 327 -0.03 5.74 -5.45
C HIS A 327 1.22 6.60 -5.13
N PRO A 328 1.84 7.25 -6.15
CA PRO A 328 3.12 7.96 -5.97
C PRO A 328 3.05 9.10 -4.95
N LEU A 329 1.87 9.73 -4.78
CA LEU A 329 1.67 10.79 -3.78
C LEU A 329 1.91 10.32 -2.33
N LEU A 330 1.64 9.04 -2.02
CA LEU A 330 1.88 8.50 -0.68
C LEU A 330 3.37 8.43 -0.35
N VAL A 331 4.24 8.27 -1.35
CA VAL A 331 5.70 8.26 -1.17
C VAL A 331 6.30 9.66 -1.30
N ALA A 332 5.73 10.50 -2.16
CA ALA A 332 6.22 11.87 -2.35
C ALA A 332 6.09 12.71 -1.08
N LEU A 333 4.96 12.63 -0.36
CA LEU A 333 4.72 13.43 0.84
C LEU A 333 5.77 13.24 1.95
N PRO A 334 6.08 12.00 2.42
CA PRO A 334 7.11 11.81 3.43
C PRO A 334 8.51 12.20 2.95
N LEU A 335 8.84 11.97 1.67
CA LEU A 335 10.12 12.43 1.10
C LEU A 335 10.26 13.95 1.10
N VAL A 336 9.18 14.66 0.75
CA VAL A 336 9.13 16.13 0.82
C VAL A 336 9.29 16.60 2.27
N LEU A 337 8.61 15.98 3.23
CA LEU A 337 8.74 16.34 4.66
C LEU A 337 10.18 16.13 5.18
N VAL A 338 10.84 15.03 4.80
CA VAL A 338 12.25 14.80 5.12
C VAL A 338 13.14 15.85 4.47
N GLY A 339 12.91 16.17 3.20
CA GLY A 339 13.64 17.21 2.47
C GLY A 339 13.51 18.59 3.12
N VAL A 340 12.28 18.98 3.50
CA VAL A 340 11.99 20.23 4.21
C VAL A 340 12.66 20.24 5.58
N GLY A 341 12.63 19.11 6.32
CA GLY A 341 13.31 18.98 7.60
C GLY A 341 14.83 19.18 7.48
N ILE A 342 15.47 18.54 6.51
CA ILE A 342 16.91 18.70 6.24
C ILE A 342 17.24 20.14 5.81
N TYR A 343 16.42 20.74 4.94
CA TYR A 343 16.60 22.12 4.50
C TYR A 343 16.50 23.11 5.68
N TYR A 344 15.48 22.95 6.53
CA TYR A 344 15.28 23.79 7.71
C TYR A 344 16.46 23.68 8.69
N LEU A 345 16.92 22.46 8.98
CA LEU A 345 18.08 22.23 9.84
C LEU A 345 19.36 22.86 9.27
N ARG A 346 19.59 22.75 7.95
CA ARG A 346 20.73 23.41 7.30
C ARG A 346 20.65 24.93 7.36
N ARG A 347 19.48 25.50 7.09
CA ARG A 347 19.27 26.96 7.15
C ARG A 347 19.47 27.51 8.56
N ARG A 348 18.95 26.81 9.58
CA ARG A 348 19.17 27.16 10.98
C ARG A 348 20.66 27.10 11.33
N SER A 349 21.35 26.02 10.97
CA SER A 349 22.78 25.86 11.24
C SER A 349 23.63 26.96 10.58
N GLN A 350 23.31 27.36 9.34
CA GLN A 350 24.00 28.46 8.67
C GLN A 350 23.78 29.81 9.38
N ALA A 351 22.54 30.13 9.74
CA ALA A 351 22.25 31.37 10.47
C ALA A 351 22.95 31.41 11.84
N THR A 352 22.97 30.27 12.56
CA THR A 352 23.71 30.15 13.83
C THR A 352 25.21 30.36 13.62
N LYS A 353 25.82 29.79 12.58
CA LYS A 353 27.25 30.02 12.26
C LYS A 353 27.56 31.50 12.05
N GLU A 354 26.75 32.19 11.25
CA GLU A 354 26.95 33.61 10.95
C GLU A 354 26.84 34.46 12.22
N ASN A 355 25.82 34.21 13.04
CA ASN A 355 25.62 34.90 14.32
C ASN A 355 26.78 34.68 15.28
N VAL A 356 27.21 33.42 15.43
CA VAL A 356 28.31 33.03 16.32
C VAL A 356 29.65 33.58 15.83
N GLN A 357 29.95 33.51 14.54
CA GLN A 357 31.19 34.06 13.97
C GLN A 357 31.26 35.57 14.17
N THR A 358 30.13 36.27 13.99
CA THR A 358 30.05 37.73 14.25
C THR A 358 30.26 38.05 15.73
N ALA A 359 29.61 37.31 16.63
CA ALA A 359 29.77 37.52 18.07
C ALA A 359 31.21 37.27 18.55
N LEU A 360 31.88 36.25 17.98
CA LEU A 360 33.26 35.91 18.31
C LEU A 360 34.26 36.91 17.74
N SER A 361 34.08 37.40 16.51
CA SER A 361 34.97 38.39 15.91
C SER A 361 34.88 39.76 16.59
N GLU A 362 33.68 40.18 17.00
CA GLU A 362 33.48 41.40 17.79
C GLU A 362 34.17 41.32 19.15
N TYR A 363 34.03 40.17 19.84
CA TYR A 363 34.69 39.93 21.11
C TYR A 363 36.22 39.94 20.98
N GLN A 364 36.76 39.30 19.93
CA GLN A 364 38.19 39.34 19.59
C GLN A 364 38.69 40.77 19.38
N GLN A 365 37.98 41.55 18.57
CA GLN A 365 38.38 42.92 18.25
C GLN A 365 38.41 43.82 19.50
N LYS A 366 37.43 43.64 20.40
CA LYS A 366 37.32 44.42 21.64
C LYS A 366 38.45 44.10 22.62
N HIS A 367 38.85 42.84 22.72
CA HIS A 367 39.92 42.40 23.63
C HIS A 367 41.34 42.56 23.04
N ALA A 368 41.47 42.59 21.71
CA ALA A 368 42.72 42.95 21.05
C ALA A 368 43.05 44.45 21.24
N ALA A 369 42.05 45.34 21.18
CA ALA A 369 42.24 46.77 21.42
C ALA A 369 42.65 47.13 22.86
N SER A 370 42.44 46.23 23.83
CA SER A 370 42.93 46.36 25.20
C SER A 370 44.33 45.76 25.43
N ALA A 371 44.91 45.07 24.43
CA ALA A 371 46.19 44.37 24.54
C ALA A 371 47.38 45.12 23.90
N ASP A 372 47.21 46.41 23.59
CA ASP A 372 48.17 47.28 22.88
C ASP A 372 49.45 47.67 23.69
N GLU A 373 49.91 46.83 24.63
CA GLU A 373 51.25 46.99 25.25
C GLU A 373 52.28 45.90 24.90
N GLU A 374 51.92 44.78 24.28
CA GLU A 374 52.92 43.82 23.77
C GLU A 374 52.57 43.33 22.36
N GLY A 375 53.34 43.79 21.36
CA GLY A 375 53.08 43.62 19.93
C GLY A 375 52.75 42.19 19.51
N PHE A 376 51.56 42.02 18.95
CA PHE A 376 51.09 40.75 18.39
C PHE A 376 50.53 40.99 16.97
N ASP A 377 51.14 40.35 15.98
CA ASP A 377 50.78 40.48 14.56
C ASP A 377 49.59 39.56 14.24
N ILE A 378 48.50 40.11 13.67
CA ILE A 378 47.24 39.41 13.43
C ILE A 378 47.12 39.10 11.93
N ASP A 379 47.28 37.83 11.55
CA ASP A 379 46.91 37.35 10.21
C ASP A 379 45.42 36.99 10.14
N ILE A 380 44.64 37.91 9.59
CA ILE A 380 43.17 37.86 9.48
C ILE A 380 42.70 36.82 8.42
N ASN A 381 43.61 36.24 7.63
CA ASN A 381 43.25 35.30 6.55
C ASN A 381 43.33 33.81 6.94
N SER A 382 43.78 33.47 8.15
CA SER A 382 43.76 32.08 8.60
C SER A 382 42.37 31.72 9.15
N ARG A 383 41.83 30.57 8.74
CA ARG A 383 40.53 30.03 9.21
C ARG A 383 40.56 29.56 10.68
N GLY A 384 41.45 30.12 11.49
CA GLY A 384 41.68 29.75 12.87
C GLY A 384 41.74 30.99 13.75
N TRP A 385 41.39 30.79 15.00
CA TRP A 385 41.60 31.78 16.06
C TRP A 385 43.10 32.09 16.13
N SER A 386 43.49 33.34 16.43
CA SER A 386 44.91 33.59 16.72
C SER A 386 45.32 32.71 17.91
N ALA A 387 46.49 32.08 17.83
CA ALA A 387 46.92 31.11 18.85
C ALA A 387 46.87 31.69 20.27
N GLY A 388 47.19 32.98 20.43
CA GLY A 388 47.09 33.70 21.70
C GLY A 388 45.65 33.88 22.20
N PHE A 389 44.69 34.15 21.32
CA PHE A 389 43.29 34.30 21.71
C PHE A 389 42.61 32.97 22.01
N ALA A 390 42.96 31.91 21.26
CA ALA A 390 42.53 30.55 21.55
C ALA A 390 43.02 30.11 22.94
N GLU A 391 44.29 30.39 23.28
CA GLU A 391 44.84 30.10 24.61
C GLU A 391 44.17 30.92 25.72
N GLN A 392 43.98 32.23 25.57
CA GLN A 392 43.31 33.05 26.59
C GLN A 392 41.85 32.65 26.80
N THR A 393 41.13 32.33 25.71
CA THR A 393 39.76 31.81 25.81
C THR A 393 39.78 30.47 26.52
N PHE A 394 40.70 29.57 26.14
CA PHE A 394 40.87 28.27 26.78
C PHE A 394 41.17 28.38 28.27
N GLU A 395 42.00 29.32 28.67
CA GLU A 395 42.35 29.57 30.06
C GLU A 395 41.11 29.95 30.90
N LYS A 396 40.25 30.83 30.38
CA LYS A 396 38.95 31.14 31.00
C LYS A 396 38.01 29.94 31.05
N LEU A 397 37.98 29.12 29.99
CA LEU A 397 37.18 27.90 29.94
C LEU A 397 37.61 26.87 31.00
N VAL A 398 38.93 26.68 31.11
CA VAL A 398 39.56 25.79 32.07
C VAL A 398 39.35 26.31 33.49
N ALA A 399 39.48 27.62 33.73
CA ALA A 399 39.23 28.24 35.03
C ALA A 399 37.78 28.04 35.48
N MET A 400 36.80 28.35 34.64
CA MET A 400 35.37 28.12 34.93
C MET A 400 35.06 26.65 35.23
N ALA A 401 35.61 25.74 34.42
CA ALA A 401 35.37 24.31 34.59
C ALA A 401 36.07 23.73 35.85
N SER A 402 37.14 24.39 36.33
CA SER A 402 37.96 23.96 37.47
C SER A 402 37.47 24.46 38.84
N LEU A 403 36.57 25.45 38.89
CA LEU A 403 36.03 26.06 40.13
C LEU A 403 35.53 25.06 41.18
N HIS A 404 35.06 23.88 40.76
CA HIS A 404 34.61 22.80 41.65
C HIS A 404 35.19 21.42 41.27
N GLY A 405 36.37 21.41 40.64
CA GLY A 405 37.10 20.21 40.21
C GLY A 405 36.61 19.57 38.91
N LEU A 406 37.53 19.27 38.00
CA LEU A 406 37.21 18.76 36.65
C LEU A 406 36.77 17.29 36.68
N GLY A 407 35.59 16.99 36.11
CA GLY A 407 35.12 15.62 35.87
C GLY A 407 35.59 15.07 34.52
N ARG A 408 35.63 13.74 34.36
CA ARG A 408 36.09 13.07 33.12
C ARG A 408 35.44 13.56 31.82
N LYS A 409 34.17 13.97 31.86
CA LYS A 409 33.44 14.46 30.67
C LYS A 409 33.87 15.88 30.27
N GLU A 410 34.19 16.72 31.25
CA GLU A 410 34.60 18.12 31.04
C GLU A 410 36.06 18.17 30.59
N THR A 411 36.94 17.37 31.20
CA THR A 411 38.33 17.22 30.75
C THR A 411 38.39 16.81 29.29
N LYS A 412 37.61 15.79 28.90
CA LYS A 412 37.56 15.32 27.51
C LYS A 412 36.98 16.37 26.55
N PHE A 413 36.02 17.18 27.01
CA PHE A 413 35.47 18.28 26.22
C PHE A 413 36.53 19.37 26.00
N LEU A 414 37.24 19.79 27.04
CA LEU A 414 38.30 20.79 26.99
C LEU A 414 39.50 20.32 26.14
N GLU A 415 39.92 19.06 26.29
CA GLU A 415 40.95 18.42 25.45
C GLU A 415 40.56 18.48 23.97
N GLN A 416 39.37 17.97 23.63
CA GLN A 416 38.89 17.93 22.25
C GLN A 416 38.70 19.35 21.69
N TRP A 417 38.27 20.29 22.52
CA TRP A 417 38.10 21.67 22.14
C TRP A 417 39.43 22.36 21.85
N GLY A 418 40.41 22.24 22.75
CA GLY A 418 41.73 22.85 22.58
C GLY A 418 42.44 22.30 21.35
N GLU A 419 42.40 20.99 21.14
CA GLU A 419 42.94 20.34 19.93
C GLU A 419 42.24 20.82 18.66
N SER A 420 40.91 20.94 18.66
CA SER A 420 40.13 21.38 17.49
C SER A 420 40.34 22.86 17.15
N ASN A 421 40.82 23.67 18.09
CA ASN A 421 41.13 25.08 17.92
C ASN A 421 42.63 25.37 17.80
N GLY A 422 43.45 24.34 17.55
CA GLY A 422 44.87 24.49 17.20
C GLY A 422 45.82 24.66 18.39
N ILE A 423 45.35 24.46 19.62
CA ILE A 423 46.20 24.43 20.82
C ILE A 423 46.88 23.06 20.88
N ALA A 424 48.21 23.04 21.00
CA ALA A 424 48.96 21.79 21.09
C ALA A 424 48.50 20.98 22.30
N LYS A 425 48.30 19.67 22.14
CA LYS A 425 47.82 18.79 23.22
C LYS A 425 48.60 18.92 24.53
N SER A 426 49.93 19.00 24.45
CA SER A 426 50.80 19.21 25.61
C SER A 426 50.54 20.52 26.33
N ARG A 427 50.12 21.57 25.61
CA ARG A 427 49.76 22.88 26.15
C ARG A 427 48.37 22.85 26.77
N VAL A 428 47.41 22.16 26.15
CA VAL A 428 46.09 21.89 26.71
C VAL A 428 46.20 21.15 28.05
N ASP A 429 46.97 20.05 28.08
CA ASP A 429 47.21 19.25 29.29
C ASP A 429 47.87 20.10 30.38
N GLN A 430 48.82 20.97 30.00
CA GLN A 430 49.48 21.89 30.93
C GLN A 430 48.49 22.89 31.53
N MET A 431 47.68 23.55 30.71
CA MET A 431 46.72 24.57 31.16
C MET A 431 45.63 23.98 32.05
N ILE A 432 45.16 22.76 31.73
CA ILE A 432 44.25 21.99 32.58
C ILE A 432 44.91 21.64 33.93
N ALA A 433 46.19 21.28 33.94
CA ALA A 433 46.91 20.91 35.16
C ALA A 433 47.29 22.12 36.04
N THR A 434 47.52 23.29 35.45
CA THR A 434 47.85 24.54 36.16
C THR A 434 46.65 25.42 36.49
N ALA A 435 45.44 24.95 36.19
CA ALA A 435 44.21 25.68 36.43
C ALA A 435 44.06 26.06 37.92
N PRO A 436 43.76 27.33 38.25
CA PRO A 436 43.53 27.73 39.63
C PRO A 436 42.34 26.96 40.21
N GLN A 437 42.52 26.38 41.41
CA GLN A 437 41.46 25.67 42.15
C GLN A 437 40.69 26.60 43.09
N GLU A 438 41.08 27.88 43.18
CA GLU A 438 40.48 28.89 44.05
C GLU A 438 39.89 30.04 43.24
N VAL A 439 38.71 30.51 43.65
CA VAL A 439 37.84 31.47 42.92
C VAL A 439 38.43 32.88 42.84
N ASP A 440 39.28 33.26 43.81
CA ASP A 440 39.73 34.65 43.99
C ASP A 440 40.83 35.10 43.01
N ALA A 441 41.36 34.20 42.18
CA ALA A 441 42.50 34.48 41.29
C ALA A 441 42.12 35.00 39.89
N VAL A 442 40.84 34.90 39.49
CA VAL A 442 40.33 35.34 38.18
C VAL A 442 38.97 36.02 38.37
N GLU A 443 38.82 37.25 37.86
CA GLU A 443 37.52 37.95 37.84
C GLU A 443 36.61 37.28 36.79
N ILE A 444 35.74 36.37 37.24
CA ILE A 444 34.85 35.57 36.38
C ILE A 444 33.48 36.26 36.29
N ASP A 445 33.09 36.70 35.09
CA ASP A 445 31.70 37.07 34.80
C ASP A 445 30.97 35.81 34.34
N THR A 446 30.45 35.06 35.31
CA THR A 446 29.81 33.75 35.11
C THR A 446 28.77 33.72 33.99
N ARG A 447 28.07 34.84 33.75
CA ARG A 447 27.07 34.91 32.68
C ARG A 447 27.72 35.18 31.33
N ASN A 448 28.65 36.15 31.27
CA ASN A 448 29.31 36.51 30.03
C ASN A 448 30.22 35.39 29.51
N ASP A 449 30.95 34.74 30.41
CA ASP A 449 31.83 33.63 30.08
C ASP A 449 31.04 32.37 29.64
N MET A 450 29.82 32.19 30.18
CA MET A 450 28.88 31.16 29.68
C MET A 450 28.36 31.48 28.27
N ILE A 451 28.08 32.76 27.96
CA ILE A 451 27.71 33.16 26.60
C ILE A 451 28.85 32.85 25.61
N LEU A 452 30.09 33.15 25.99
CA LEU A 452 31.28 32.83 25.19
C LEU A 452 31.42 31.32 24.98
N LEU A 453 31.25 30.51 26.02
CA LEU A 453 31.22 29.04 25.96
C LEU A 453 30.19 28.50 24.97
N VAL A 454 28.99 29.07 24.99
CA VAL A 454 27.89 28.68 24.10
C VAL A 454 28.17 29.09 22.66
N CYS A 455 28.67 30.31 22.41
CA CYS A 455 29.13 30.73 21.08
C CYS A 455 30.17 29.75 20.54
N VAL A 456 31.14 29.41 21.37
CA VAL A 456 32.22 28.49 21.02
C VAL A 456 31.71 27.08 20.71
N ALA A 457 30.79 26.55 21.51
CA ALA A 457 30.17 25.24 21.28
C ALA A 457 29.22 25.21 20.07
N LEU A 458 28.79 26.38 19.58
CA LEU A 458 27.94 26.54 18.40
C LEU A 458 28.73 27.00 17.16
N ALA A 459 30.06 26.99 17.19
CA ALA A 459 30.91 27.47 16.10
C ALA A 459 30.67 26.71 14.77
N ASP A 460 30.26 25.45 14.83
CA ASP A 460 29.87 24.62 13.68
C ASP A 460 28.36 24.69 13.36
N GLY A 461 27.64 25.62 14.00
CA GLY A 461 26.23 25.91 13.81
C GLY A 461 25.27 24.91 14.44
N MET A 462 25.74 23.88 15.13
CA MET A 462 24.87 22.89 15.77
C MET A 462 25.47 22.36 17.06
N LEU A 463 24.68 22.37 18.12
CA LEU A 463 25.09 21.78 19.38
C LEU A 463 24.97 20.25 19.31
N SER A 464 26.07 19.53 19.40
CA SER A 464 26.02 18.07 19.55
C SER A 464 25.44 17.68 20.92
N GLY A 465 24.91 16.46 21.03
CA GLY A 465 24.41 15.95 22.32
C GLY A 465 25.49 15.90 23.41
N ARG A 466 26.77 15.83 23.03
CA ARG A 466 27.89 15.85 23.98
C ARG A 466 28.19 17.27 24.47
N GLU A 467 28.26 18.25 23.57
CA GLU A 467 28.43 19.67 23.92
C GLU A 467 27.28 20.17 24.80
N HIS A 468 26.04 19.79 24.47
CA HIS A 468 24.89 20.15 25.29
C HIS A 468 24.97 19.56 26.71
N SER A 469 25.43 18.31 26.84
CA SER A 469 25.63 17.69 28.15
C SER A 469 26.79 18.31 28.92
N ALA A 470 27.84 18.77 28.23
CA ALA A 470 28.99 19.44 28.85
C ALA A 470 28.58 20.83 29.37
N LEU A 471 27.91 21.64 28.54
CA LEU A 471 27.38 22.95 28.94
C LEU A 471 26.42 22.85 30.13
N LYS A 472 25.54 21.84 30.17
CA LYS A 472 24.68 21.59 31.34
C LYS A 472 25.46 21.26 32.61
N SER A 473 26.56 20.51 32.48
CA SER A 473 27.43 20.16 33.61
C SER A 473 28.12 21.41 34.17
N ILE A 474 28.66 22.25 33.28
CA ILE A 474 29.34 23.49 33.63
C ILE A 474 28.35 24.48 34.26
N ALA A 475 27.18 24.70 33.64
CA ALA A 475 26.13 25.58 34.16
C ALA A 475 25.69 25.17 35.58
N LYS A 476 25.49 23.88 35.83
CA LYS A 476 25.13 23.38 37.17
C LYS A 476 26.19 23.67 38.23
N ARG A 477 27.48 23.66 37.86
CA ARG A 477 28.58 23.89 38.79
C ARG A 477 28.73 25.36 39.16
N VAL A 478 28.35 26.27 38.27
CA VAL A 478 28.34 27.72 38.54
C VAL A 478 26.97 28.20 39.08
N ASP A 479 26.17 27.28 39.62
CA ASP A 479 24.82 27.51 40.17
C ASP A 479 23.86 28.20 39.18
N MET A 480 24.03 27.97 37.88
CA MET A 480 23.16 28.51 36.84
C MET A 480 21.97 27.58 36.59
N GLU A 481 20.76 28.14 36.70
CA GLU A 481 19.54 27.40 36.43
C GLU A 481 19.48 26.89 34.97
N PRO A 482 18.96 25.66 34.72
CA PRO A 482 18.84 25.12 33.37
C PRO A 482 18.03 25.99 32.39
N ALA A 483 17.07 26.76 32.91
CA ALA A 483 16.27 27.69 32.12
C ALA A 483 17.15 28.83 31.55
N VAL A 484 18.04 29.36 32.38
CA VAL A 484 18.98 30.43 32.00
C VAL A 484 19.97 29.93 30.94
N LEU A 485 20.50 28.70 31.09
CA LEU A 485 21.37 28.11 30.05
C LEU A 485 20.63 27.96 28.70
N ASN A 486 19.37 27.52 28.71
CA ASN A 486 18.60 27.39 27.48
C ASN A 486 18.28 28.75 26.86
N GLU A 487 18.05 29.78 27.67
CA GLU A 487 17.89 31.16 27.21
C GLU A 487 19.19 31.68 26.55
N ILE A 488 20.35 31.40 27.15
CA ILE A 488 21.65 31.75 26.58
C ILE A 488 21.86 31.03 25.23
N ILE A 489 21.60 29.72 25.15
CA ILE A 489 21.69 28.97 23.89
C ILE A 489 20.78 29.55 22.82
N ALA A 490 19.50 29.79 23.16
CA ALA A 490 18.54 30.35 22.21
C ALA A 490 18.92 31.77 21.77
N GLY A 491 19.41 32.61 22.69
CA GLY A 491 19.81 33.98 22.40
C GLY A 491 21.09 34.07 21.57
N VAL A 492 22.04 33.15 21.74
CA VAL A 492 23.23 33.03 20.88
C VAL A 492 22.84 32.52 19.49
N GLU A 493 21.99 31.49 19.40
CA GLU A 493 21.47 31.00 18.11
C GLU A 493 20.72 32.09 17.33
N ALA A 494 19.93 32.92 18.03
CA ALA A 494 19.20 34.05 17.45
C ALA A 494 20.07 35.30 17.20
N GLY A 495 21.32 35.31 17.66
CA GLY A 495 22.22 36.47 17.56
C GLY A 495 21.85 37.65 18.47
N THR A 496 20.93 37.47 19.41
CA THR A 496 20.46 38.50 20.36
C THR A 496 21.32 38.59 21.61
N LEU A 497 22.09 37.55 21.93
CA LEU A 497 23.07 37.54 23.01
C LEU A 497 24.48 37.40 22.42
N ARG A 498 25.38 38.26 22.88
CA ARG A 498 26.79 38.28 22.49
C ARG A 498 27.64 38.43 23.74
N PRO A 499 28.85 37.85 23.76
CA PRO A 499 29.76 38.06 24.86
C PRO A 499 30.21 39.53 24.86
N ALA A 500 30.12 40.17 26.03
CA ALA A 500 30.45 41.55 26.31
C ALA A 500 31.96 41.80 26.32
#